data_AF-A0A9D1JBJ5-F1
#
_entry.id   AF-A0A9D1JBJ5-F1
#
_cell.length_a   1.000
_cell.length_b   1.000
_cell.length_c   1.000
_cell.angle_alpha   90.00
_cell.angle_beta   90.00
_cell.angle_gamma   90.00
#
_symmetry.space_group_name_H-M   'P 1'
#
loop_
_entity.id
_entity.type
_entity.pdbx_description
1 polymer ?
#
loop_
_entity_poly.entity_id
_entity_poly.type
_entity_poly.pdbx_seq_one_letter_code
_entity_poly.pdbx_strand_id
1 'polypeptide(L)'
;MAACGQNSDNESAAADTQEQSTSTAQSDQATDEAGSNTETNAEDTPENGAAEGKTLVVYYSATGNTEAVANYIADATGGDLFELQPTDPYTDEDLSYSNENSRV
;
A
#
# COMPACT_ATOMS: atom_id res chain seq x y z
N MET A 1 -16.41 27.36 29.35
CA MET A 1 -17.26 26.19 29.64
C MET A 1 -16.34 25.09 30.12
N ALA A 2 -16.24 24.91 31.44
CA ALA A 2 -15.42 23.88 32.06
C ALA A 2 -16.35 22.75 32.51
N ALA A 3 -16.08 21.53 32.06
CA ALA A 3 -16.64 20.30 32.62
C ALA A 3 -15.72 19.13 32.22
N CYS A 4 -14.70 18.87 33.05
CA CYS A 4 -14.05 17.57 33.12
C CYS A 4 -14.77 16.76 34.21
N GLY A 5 -15.32 15.61 33.85
CA GLY A 5 -15.93 14.63 34.75
C GLY A 5 -16.33 13.40 33.93
N GLN A 6 -16.09 12.15 34.30
CA GLN A 6 -15.60 11.54 35.54
C GLN A 6 -14.86 10.25 35.15
N ASN A 7 -13.69 10.03 35.74
CA ASN A 7 -13.09 8.70 35.87
C ASN A 7 -13.90 7.90 36.89
N SER A 8 -14.20 6.64 36.57
CA SER A 8 -14.57 5.62 37.54
C SER A 8 -13.40 4.65 37.64
N ASP A 9 -12.87 4.55 38.85
CA ASP A 9 -11.78 3.67 39.24
C ASP A 9 -12.16 2.19 39.04
N ASN A 10 -11.24 1.42 38.46
CA ASN A 10 -11.19 -0.03 38.66
C ASN A 10 -9.73 -0.40 38.95
N GLU A 11 -9.41 -0.45 40.23
CA GLU A 11 -8.14 -0.92 40.77
C GLU A 11 -8.26 -2.41 41.09
N SER A 12 -7.43 -3.24 40.46
CA SER A 12 -7.02 -4.53 41.02
C SER A 12 -5.57 -4.77 40.64
N ALA A 13 -4.70 -4.55 41.61
CA ALA A 13 -3.26 -4.76 41.53
C ALA A 13 -2.89 -6.24 41.66
N ALA A 14 -1.88 -6.68 40.90
CA ALA A 14 -0.80 -7.56 41.36
C ALA A 14 0.39 -7.45 40.40
N ALA A 15 1.53 -7.07 40.96
CA ALA A 15 2.81 -6.89 40.29
C ALA A 15 3.55 -8.23 40.11
N ASP A 16 4.40 -8.33 39.08
CA ASP A 16 5.74 -8.90 39.23
C ASP A 16 6.65 -8.41 38.09
N THR A 17 7.85 -7.99 38.49
CA THR A 17 8.94 -7.42 37.70
C THR A 17 10.02 -8.48 37.60
N GLN A 18 10.51 -8.86 36.41
CA GLN A 18 11.90 -9.29 36.13
C GLN A 18 12.20 -9.03 34.64
N GLU A 19 12.97 -8.01 34.28
CA GLU A 19 14.43 -8.00 34.11
C GLU A 19 14.95 -8.71 32.84
N GLN A 20 15.44 -7.86 31.91
CA GLN A 20 16.78 -7.90 31.33
C GLN A 20 17.38 -9.22 30.81
N SER A 21 17.63 -9.27 29.50
CA SER A 21 18.83 -9.84 28.87
C SER A 21 18.88 -9.33 27.42
N THR A 22 19.62 -8.26 27.10
CA THR A 22 21.05 -8.21 26.73
C THR A 22 21.44 -9.05 25.52
N SER A 23 21.74 -8.33 24.43
CA SER A 23 22.98 -8.41 23.64
C SER A 23 23.32 -9.72 22.91
N THR A 24 23.24 -9.65 21.58
CA THR A 24 24.41 -9.97 20.77
C THR A 24 24.45 -9.09 19.52
N ALA A 25 25.57 -8.38 19.39
CA ALA A 25 25.91 -7.57 18.25
C ALA A 25 26.33 -8.43 17.04
N GLN A 26 26.18 -7.80 15.87
CA GLN A 26 27.05 -7.88 14.70
C GLN A 26 27.04 -9.18 13.89
N SER A 27 26.72 -9.04 12.60
CA SER A 27 27.69 -9.29 11.52
C SER A 27 27.13 -8.76 10.22
N ASP A 28 27.84 -7.79 9.64
CA ASP A 28 27.75 -7.33 8.27
C ASP A 28 27.73 -8.49 7.27
N GLN A 29 26.84 -8.43 6.29
CA GLN A 29 27.16 -8.91 4.96
C GLN A 29 26.43 -8.07 3.92
N ALA A 30 27.16 -7.06 3.42
CA ALA A 30 26.94 -6.55 2.09
C ALA A 30 27.30 -7.65 1.09
N THR A 31 26.36 -7.98 0.22
CA THR A 31 26.66 -8.47 -1.11
C THR A 31 25.73 -7.73 -2.07
N ASP A 32 26.25 -6.62 -2.59
CA ASP A 32 25.89 -6.13 -3.91
C ASP A 32 26.07 -7.27 -4.92
N GLU A 33 25.08 -7.48 -5.78
CA GLU A 33 25.25 -7.74 -7.21
C GLU A 33 23.87 -7.70 -7.90
N ALA A 34 23.58 -6.51 -8.42
CA ALA A 34 22.99 -6.26 -9.74
C ALA A 34 21.70 -7.02 -10.12
N GLY A 35 20.60 -6.69 -9.43
CA GLY A 35 19.27 -6.78 -10.03
C GLY A 35 19.04 -5.58 -10.94
N SER A 36 19.08 -5.79 -12.26
CA SER A 36 18.87 -4.80 -13.30
C SER A 36 17.53 -4.05 -13.13
N ASN A 37 17.55 -2.93 -12.41
CA ASN A 37 16.50 -1.92 -12.44
C ASN A 37 16.45 -1.36 -13.87
N THR A 38 15.59 -1.93 -14.71
CA THR A 38 15.11 -1.20 -15.88
C THR A 38 14.08 -0.21 -15.39
N GLU A 39 14.63 0.87 -14.84
CA GLU A 39 13.94 2.13 -14.63
C GLU A 39 13.63 2.67 -16.03
N THR A 40 12.48 2.27 -16.59
CA THR A 40 11.89 3.03 -17.69
C THR A 40 11.39 4.32 -17.07
N ASN A 41 12.32 5.27 -16.98
CA ASN A 41 12.05 6.68 -16.82
C ASN A 41 11.28 7.11 -18.08
N ALA A 42 9.96 6.89 -18.04
CA ALA A 42 9.04 7.53 -18.95
C ALA A 42 9.09 9.02 -18.58
N GLU A 43 9.86 9.76 -19.36
CA GLU A 43 10.06 11.19 -19.25
C GLU A 43 8.69 11.87 -19.07
N ASP A 44 8.45 12.39 -17.87
CA ASP A 44 7.38 13.34 -17.57
C ASP A 44 7.72 14.65 -18.29
N THR A 45 7.45 14.67 -19.60
CA THR A 45 7.27 15.92 -20.31
C THR A 45 5.78 16.20 -20.25
N PRO A 46 5.33 17.22 -19.48
CA PRO A 46 4.00 17.76 -19.66
C PRO A 46 4.01 18.51 -20.99
N GLU A 47 3.88 17.76 -22.09
CA GLU A 47 3.44 18.30 -23.36
C GLU A 47 2.01 18.79 -23.12
N ASN A 48 1.92 20.06 -22.74
CA ASN A 48 0.73 20.89 -22.89
C ASN A 48 0.45 21.06 -24.40
N GLY A 49 0.10 19.94 -25.02
CA GLY A 49 -0.54 19.84 -26.30
C GLY A 49 -1.82 19.08 -26.03
N ALA A 50 -2.95 19.74 -26.23
CA ALA A 50 -4.16 19.03 -26.64
C ALA A 50 -3.86 18.38 -28.00
N ALA A 51 -3.02 17.34 -27.99
CA ALA A 51 -3.10 16.32 -28.99
C ALA A 51 -4.50 15.75 -28.81
N GLU A 52 -5.28 15.70 -29.87
CA GLU A 52 -6.53 14.94 -29.90
C GLU A 52 -6.20 13.43 -29.86
N GLY A 53 -5.42 13.04 -28.84
CA GLY A 53 -4.95 11.71 -28.55
C GLY A 53 -5.98 11.03 -27.68
N LYS A 54 -6.23 9.76 -27.98
CA LYS A 54 -7.12 8.93 -27.17
C LYS A 54 -6.41 8.62 -25.85
N THR A 55 -7.06 8.92 -24.73
CA THR A 55 -6.62 8.52 -23.40
C THR A 55 -7.16 7.12 -23.08
N LEU A 56 -6.32 6.26 -22.51
CA LEU A 56 -6.70 4.95 -21.99
C LEU A 56 -6.26 4.85 -20.53
N VAL A 57 -7.20 4.59 -19.63
CA VAL A 57 -6.97 4.37 -18.20
C VAL A 57 -6.97 2.87 -17.94
N VAL A 58 -5.79 2.32 -17.63
CA VAL A 58 -5.61 0.91 -17.28
C VAL A 58 -5.53 0.76 -15.77
N TYR A 59 -6.33 -0.13 -15.18
CA TYR A 59 -6.33 -0.33 -13.73
C TYR A 59 -6.57 -1.79 -13.33
N TYR A 60 -6.22 -2.13 -12.10
CA TYR A 60 -6.61 -3.36 -11.41
C TYR A 60 -7.28 -2.99 -10.09
N SER A 61 -8.32 -3.73 -9.69
CA SER A 61 -8.90 -3.58 -8.36
C SER A 61 -9.30 -4.92 -7.75
N ALA A 62 -8.75 -5.24 -6.59
CA ALA A 62 -9.18 -6.41 -5.81
C ALA A 62 -10.54 -6.17 -5.12
N THR A 63 -10.72 -4.95 -4.57
CA THR A 63 -11.85 -4.59 -3.69
C THR A 63 -12.61 -3.35 -4.16
N GLY A 64 -12.35 -2.85 -5.37
CA GLY A 64 -13.08 -1.74 -6.00
C GLY A 64 -12.53 -0.34 -5.70
N ASN A 65 -11.55 -0.18 -4.81
CA ASN A 65 -10.98 1.13 -4.48
C ASN A 65 -10.35 1.83 -5.69
N THR A 66 -9.49 1.11 -6.41
CA THR A 66 -8.84 1.63 -7.63
C THR A 66 -9.84 1.80 -8.76
N GLU A 67 -10.85 0.93 -8.87
CA GLU A 67 -11.92 1.06 -9.87
C GLU A 67 -12.63 2.41 -9.73
N ALA A 68 -12.99 2.81 -8.51
CA ALA A 68 -13.64 4.09 -8.27
C ALA A 68 -12.79 5.28 -8.75
N VAL A 69 -11.48 5.25 -8.50
CA VAL A 69 -10.55 6.30 -8.93
C VAL A 69 -10.33 6.27 -10.45
N ALA A 70 -10.22 5.09 -11.05
CA ALA A 70 -10.06 4.94 -12.49
C ALA A 70 -11.26 5.51 -13.25
N ASN A 71 -12.47 5.22 -12.80
CA ASN A 71 -13.70 5.82 -13.34
C ASN A 71 -13.65 7.36 -13.27
N TYR A 72 -13.28 7.91 -12.12
CA TYR A 72 -13.12 9.35 -11.96
C TYR A 72 -12.11 9.96 -12.95
N ILE A 73 -10.98 9.29 -13.18
CA ILE A 73 -9.97 9.75 -14.14
C ILE A 73 -10.50 9.66 -15.58
N ALA A 74 -11.17 8.57 -15.93
CA ALA A 74 -11.76 8.39 -17.27
C ALA A 74 -12.82 9.47 -17.56
N ASP A 75 -13.70 9.76 -16.60
CA ASP A 75 -14.69 10.84 -16.71
C ASP A 75 -14.02 12.22 -16.86
N ALA A 76 -12.95 12.48 -16.11
CA ALA A 76 -12.23 13.76 -16.17
C ALA A 76 -11.44 13.97 -17.47
N THR A 77 -10.98 12.88 -18.08
CA THR A 77 -10.13 12.90 -19.29
C THR A 77 -10.90 12.60 -20.57
N GLY A 78 -12.14 12.08 -20.48
CA GLY A 78 -12.85 11.50 -21.62
C GLY A 78 -12.17 10.23 -22.14
N GLY A 79 -11.40 9.54 -21.30
CA GLY A 79 -10.63 8.36 -21.65
C GLY A 79 -11.42 7.06 -21.58
N ASP A 80 -10.94 6.04 -22.31
CA ASP A 80 -11.47 4.68 -22.22
C ASP A 80 -10.92 3.97 -20.96
N LEU A 81 -11.68 3.03 -20.40
CA LEU A 81 -11.25 2.20 -19.27
C LEU A 81 -10.83 0.80 -19.72
N PHE A 82 -9.79 0.26 -19.12
CA PHE A 82 -9.39 -1.13 -19.27
C PHE A 82 -9.00 -1.76 -17.93
N GLU A 83 -9.75 -2.77 -17.52
CA GLU A 83 -9.50 -3.50 -16.27
C GLU A 83 -8.58 -4.71 -16.52
N LEU A 84 -7.51 -4.80 -15.74
CA LEU A 84 -6.63 -5.97 -15.70
C LEU A 84 -7.27 -7.04 -14.83
N GLN A 85 -7.53 -8.21 -15.43
CA GLN A 85 -7.96 -9.39 -14.69
C GLN A 85 -6.75 -10.29 -14.39
N PRO A 86 -6.45 -10.59 -13.13
CA PRO A 86 -5.39 -11.54 -12.81
C PRO A 86 -5.76 -12.93 -13.33
N THR A 87 -4.78 -13.65 -13.87
CA THR A 87 -4.98 -15.05 -14.33
C THR A 87 -5.37 -15.96 -13.16
N ASP A 88 -4.85 -15.66 -11.97
CA ASP A 88 -5.19 -16.31 -10.71
C ASP A 88 -5.71 -15.24 -9.72
N PRO A 89 -7.04 -15.17 -9.49
CA PRO A 89 -7.66 -14.17 -8.62
C PRO A 89 -7.09 -14.15 -7.21
N TYR A 90 -7.00 -12.96 -6.62
CA TYR A 90 -6.58 -12.80 -5.24
C TYR A 90 -7.69 -13.22 -4.28
N THR A 91 -7.32 -14.01 -3.28
CA THR A 91 -8.16 -14.32 -2.12
C THR A 91 -7.94 -13.29 -0.99
N ASP A 92 -8.84 -13.26 0.00
CA ASP A 92 -8.65 -12.41 1.17
C ASP A 92 -7.35 -12.74 1.95
N GLU A 93 -6.95 -14.03 1.96
CA GLU A 93 -5.71 -14.48 2.59
C GLU A 93 -4.48 -13.97 1.83
N ASP A 94 -4.56 -13.95 0.49
CA ASP A 94 -3.49 -13.42 -0.36
C ASP A 94 -3.27 -11.92 -0.12
N LEU A 95 -4.34 -11.18 0.18
CA LEU A 95 -4.31 -9.73 0.40
C LEU A 95 -3.97 -9.33 1.84
N SER A 96 -3.93 -10.28 2.76
CA SER A 96 -3.69 -10.01 4.18
C SER A 96 -2.20 -9.85 4.49
N TYR A 97 -1.71 -8.61 4.63
CA TYR A 97 -0.30 -8.30 4.97
C TYR A 97 0.23 -8.97 6.26
N SER A 98 -0.65 -9.42 7.16
CA SER A 98 -0.26 -10.11 8.39
C SER A 98 -0.06 -11.62 8.19
N ASN A 99 -0.34 -12.14 6.99
CA ASN A 99 -0.14 -13.54 6.62
C ASN A 99 1.25 -13.70 5.99
N GLU A 100 2.05 -14.65 6.47
CA GLU A 100 3.38 -14.95 5.91
C GLU A 100 3.34 -15.47 4.47
N ASN A 101 2.20 -16.05 4.04
CA ASN A 101 1.97 -16.50 2.68
C ASN A 101 1.20 -15.47 1.85
N SER A 102 1.06 -14.23 2.33
CA SER A 102 0.45 -13.15 1.56
C SER A 102 1.20 -12.94 0.25
N ARG A 103 0.47 -12.63 -0.82
CA ARG A 103 1.03 -12.28 -2.13
C ARG A 103 1.32 -10.78 -2.24
N VAL A 104 1.10 -10.02 -1.17
CA VAL A 104 1.26 -8.56 -1.09
C VAL A 104 2.19 -8.14 0.04
#